data_AF-A0A222X7F5-F1
#
_entry.id   AF-A0A222X7F5-F1
#
_cell.length_a   1.000
_cell.length_b   1.000
_cell.length_c   1.000
_cell.angle_alpha   90.00
_cell.angle_beta   90.00
_cell.angle_gamma   90.00
#
_symmetry.space_group_name_H-M   'P 1'
#
loop_
_entity.id
_entity.type
_entity.pdbx_description
1 polymer ?
#
loop_
_entity_poly.entity_id
_entity_poly.type
_entity_poly.pdbx_seq_one_letter_code
_entity_poly.pdbx_strand_id
1 'polypeptide(L)'
;MHRTPAHRVPPTLGRVRLTIAAIVVGALAGTLGLASALGATAATVDPGAWYVLVNRKSDKVLDVQGHATTDGSPLVQATRTDSTSQQFRLVAAGDGSYELLHRASGKVVDLWEWSTADGATFRLYRDLDGANQRFRLVDQSGYVRLVNQHSGKVVQVAGASTADGAAVVQGTDTKSYHQQWALVKVGSGTAPTSSAPPTTTPTTPPATGSWPSATGQQKVSSTIAVSGTFDGRLVRYYGISSSGQDESQPPMFQLSDGAVLKNVILGSGAGDGVHCTGTCTLQNVWWEDVEEDAATLKGSSPSQVMTVDGGGARSASDKVFQHNGPGTFVIKNFQATDIGKLYRSCGNCSKQYARTVVVQGVTVTVPAKSLVGINPNLGDRATLSGITVVGDTSRKVAICEEYRGVTSGEPTKVASGPSAACGYDPAAVVYR
;
A
#
# COMPACT_ATOMS: atom_id res chain seq x y z
N MET A 1 81.17 1.80 -14.92
CA MET A 1 81.39 3.21 -15.32
C MET A 1 80.31 3.62 -16.31
N HIS A 2 79.83 4.87 -16.29
CA HIS A 2 78.81 5.39 -17.21
C HIS A 2 79.28 5.45 -18.67
N ARG A 3 78.36 5.20 -19.62
CA ARG A 3 78.06 6.06 -20.80
C ARG A 3 76.95 5.46 -21.70
N THR A 4 75.83 6.17 -21.82
CA THR A 4 74.99 6.27 -23.04
C THR A 4 75.77 7.00 -24.16
N PRO A 5 75.38 7.02 -25.47
CA PRO A 5 73.99 7.27 -25.94
C PRO A 5 73.53 6.80 -27.37
N ALA A 6 72.25 7.10 -27.65
CA ALA A 6 71.66 7.63 -28.91
C ALA A 6 71.52 6.82 -30.23
N HIS A 7 70.32 6.97 -30.81
CA HIS A 7 69.83 6.61 -32.15
C HIS A 7 70.65 7.10 -33.37
N ARG A 8 70.48 6.42 -34.52
CA ARG A 8 70.08 7.06 -35.80
C ARG A 8 69.35 6.11 -36.78
N VAL A 9 68.79 6.67 -37.86
CA VAL A 9 67.66 6.14 -38.66
C VAL A 9 68.06 6.01 -40.18
N PRO A 10 67.18 6.00 -41.22
CA PRO A 10 67.02 4.92 -42.22
C PRO A 10 67.52 5.26 -43.65
N PRO A 11 67.15 4.45 -44.67
CA PRO A 11 66.72 4.96 -45.98
C PRO A 11 65.33 4.38 -46.39
N THR A 12 64.25 5.14 -46.69
CA THR A 12 63.94 6.06 -47.83
C THR A 12 63.54 5.40 -49.16
N LEU A 13 62.33 5.75 -49.64
CA LEU A 13 61.82 5.87 -51.04
C LEU A 13 60.30 6.17 -50.94
N GLY A 14 59.66 7.11 -51.65
CA GLY A 14 60.13 8.22 -52.47
C GLY A 14 58.96 9.07 -53.05
N ARG A 15 59.12 10.41 -53.07
CA ARG A 15 58.46 11.42 -53.94
C ARG A 15 56.92 11.53 -54.04
N VAL A 16 56.38 12.48 -53.27
CA VAL A 16 55.62 13.69 -53.71
C VAL A 16 54.70 13.59 -54.95
N ARG A 17 53.40 13.87 -54.74
CA ARG A 17 52.65 14.96 -55.42
C ARG A 17 51.42 15.38 -54.62
N LEU A 18 51.12 16.68 -54.63
CA LEU A 18 50.03 17.33 -53.90
C LEU A 18 48.92 17.71 -54.89
N THR A 19 47.66 17.48 -54.55
CA THR A 19 46.51 18.17 -55.18
C THR A 19 45.35 18.25 -54.18
N ILE A 20 44.73 19.42 -54.09
CA ILE A 20 43.59 19.71 -53.22
C ILE A 20 42.31 19.68 -54.06
N ALA A 21 41.28 18.98 -53.59
CA ALA A 21 39.88 19.24 -53.94
C ALA A 21 39.01 18.85 -52.74
N ALA A 22 38.12 19.74 -52.32
CA ALA A 22 37.15 19.48 -51.26
C ALA A 22 35.77 19.25 -51.87
N ILE A 23 34.95 18.40 -51.23
CA ILE A 23 33.48 18.52 -51.09
C ILE A 23 33.01 17.47 -50.06
N VAL A 24 31.79 17.66 -49.53
CA VAL A 24 31.36 17.27 -48.18
C VAL A 24 30.41 16.07 -48.17
N VAL A 25 30.17 15.53 -46.96
CA VAL A 25 29.03 14.72 -46.48
C VAL A 25 29.29 13.22 -46.35
N GLY A 26 29.16 12.73 -45.12
CA GLY A 26 29.28 11.31 -44.74
C GLY A 26 29.19 11.13 -43.22
N ALA A 27 28.16 11.69 -42.58
CA ALA A 27 27.99 11.57 -41.13
C ALA A 27 27.49 10.17 -40.75
N LEU A 28 28.30 9.39 -40.05
CA LEU A 28 27.84 8.31 -39.18
C LEU A 28 28.19 8.64 -37.74
N ALA A 29 27.18 9.00 -36.96
CA ALA A 29 27.29 9.17 -35.52
C ALA A 29 27.44 7.80 -34.87
N GLY A 30 28.67 7.43 -34.51
CA GLY A 30 28.93 6.34 -33.58
C GLY A 30 28.43 6.74 -32.20
N THR A 31 27.27 6.25 -31.79
CA THR A 31 26.68 6.54 -30.49
C THR A 31 27.51 5.92 -29.37
N LEU A 32 28.01 6.77 -28.46
CA LEU A 32 28.55 6.30 -27.19
C LEU A 32 27.46 5.52 -26.45
N GLY A 33 27.69 4.22 -26.26
CA GLY A 33 26.93 3.39 -25.33
C GLY A 33 27.24 3.76 -23.88
N LEU A 34 26.84 4.97 -23.46
CA LEU A 34 26.68 5.28 -22.05
C LEU A 34 25.53 4.42 -21.52
N ALA A 35 25.88 3.26 -20.99
CA ALA A 35 24.99 2.47 -20.16
C ALA A 35 24.71 3.25 -18.87
N SER A 36 23.76 4.19 -18.96
CA SER A 36 23.18 4.84 -17.79
C SER A 36 22.57 3.76 -16.92
N ALA A 37 23.31 3.32 -15.91
CA ALA A 37 22.74 2.59 -14.81
C ALA A 37 21.64 3.48 -14.23
N LEU A 38 20.38 3.10 -14.47
CA LEU A 38 19.24 3.69 -13.80
C LEU A 38 19.39 3.35 -12.32
N GLY A 39 20.06 4.24 -11.60
CA GLY A 39 20.15 4.18 -10.15
C GLY A 39 18.73 4.17 -9.62
N ALA A 40 18.30 3.02 -9.08
CA ALA A 40 17.01 2.91 -8.44
C ALA A 40 16.97 3.97 -7.33
N THR A 41 16.05 4.93 -7.47
CA THR A 41 15.77 5.89 -6.41
C THR A 41 15.11 5.12 -5.28
N ALA A 42 15.93 4.60 -4.37
CA ALA A 42 15.48 4.17 -3.06
C ALA A 42 14.65 5.31 -2.45
N ALA A 43 13.54 4.98 -1.79
CA ALA A 43 12.72 5.96 -1.09
C ALA A 43 13.63 6.84 -0.22
N THR A 44 13.67 8.15 -0.49
CA THR A 44 14.66 9.05 0.12
C THR A 44 14.39 9.16 1.61
N VAL A 45 15.27 8.54 2.40
CA VAL A 45 15.26 8.62 3.85
C VAL A 45 15.50 10.09 4.23
N ASP A 46 14.53 10.67 4.93
CA ASP A 46 14.64 11.98 5.55
C ASP A 46 15.37 11.80 6.89
N PRO A 47 16.61 12.30 7.02
CA PRO A 47 17.42 12.10 8.22
C PRO A 47 16.92 12.90 9.43
N GLY A 48 16.01 13.85 9.24
CA GLY A 48 15.35 14.59 10.32
C GLY A 48 14.13 13.86 10.90
N ALA A 49 13.55 12.93 10.15
CA ALA A 49 12.30 12.28 10.52
C ALA A 49 12.49 11.07 11.46
N TRP A 50 11.56 10.93 12.40
CA TRP A 50 11.32 9.66 13.09
C TRP A 50 10.40 8.79 12.24
N TYR A 51 10.61 7.48 12.28
CA TYR A 51 9.85 6.49 11.52
C TYR A 51 9.31 5.40 12.42
N VAL A 52 8.20 4.81 12.00
CA VAL A 52 7.74 3.50 12.46
C VAL A 52 7.95 2.51 11.32
N LEU A 53 8.62 1.39 11.59
CA LEU A 53 8.93 0.36 10.60
C LEU A 53 7.79 -0.67 10.60
N VAL A 54 6.93 -0.65 9.58
CA VAL A 54 5.77 -1.53 9.46
C VAL A 54 6.13 -2.78 8.65
N ASN A 55 5.98 -3.98 9.23
CA ASN A 55 6.27 -5.23 8.54
C ASN A 55 5.18 -5.56 7.51
N ARG A 56 5.58 -5.85 6.27
CA ARG A 56 4.65 -6.10 5.15
C ARG A 56 3.77 -7.34 5.32
N LYS A 57 4.16 -8.33 6.13
CA LYS A 57 3.34 -9.54 6.34
C LYS A 57 2.26 -9.36 7.40
N SER A 58 2.55 -8.60 8.46
CA SER A 58 1.73 -8.56 9.68
C SER A 58 1.07 -7.22 9.95
N ASP A 59 1.45 -6.16 9.23
CA ASP A 59 1.11 -4.74 9.48
C ASP A 59 1.45 -4.25 10.91
N LYS A 60 2.19 -5.08 11.65
CA LYS A 60 2.78 -4.76 12.97
C LYS A 60 4.11 -4.07 12.77
N VAL A 61 4.59 -3.45 13.84
CA VAL A 61 5.73 -2.54 13.78
C VAL A 61 6.87 -3.01 14.63
N LEU A 62 8.10 -2.65 14.23
CA LEU A 62 9.27 -2.82 15.09
C LEU A 62 9.03 -2.09 16.42
N ASP A 63 9.18 -2.80 17.53
CA ASP A 63 8.97 -2.30 18.89
C ASP A 63 10.02 -2.90 19.83
N VAL A 64 10.26 -2.21 20.94
CA VAL A 64 11.15 -2.67 22.01
C VAL A 64 10.31 -3.33 23.10
N GLN A 65 10.62 -4.58 23.42
CA GLN A 65 9.82 -5.38 24.35
C GLN A 65 9.67 -4.67 25.71
N GLY A 66 8.41 -4.48 26.14
CA GLY A 66 8.09 -3.81 27.40
C GLY A 66 8.44 -2.32 27.45
N HIS A 67 8.63 -1.66 26.30
CA HIS A 67 9.06 -0.26 26.19
C HIS A 67 10.41 0.04 26.87
N ALA A 68 11.27 -0.98 27.02
CA ALA A 68 12.52 -0.87 27.75
C ALA A 68 13.55 0.06 27.08
N THR A 69 14.44 0.66 27.88
CA THR A 69 15.43 1.65 27.43
C THR A 69 16.88 1.28 27.77
N THR A 70 17.10 0.11 28.38
CA THR A 70 18.40 -0.42 28.78
C THR A 70 19.11 -1.14 27.63
N ASP A 71 20.42 -1.31 27.77
CA ASP A 71 21.19 -2.19 26.88
C ASP A 71 20.68 -3.63 26.97
N GLY A 72 20.65 -4.35 25.85
CA GLY A 72 20.16 -5.72 25.77
C GLY A 72 18.63 -5.87 25.77
N SER A 73 17.87 -4.77 25.60
CA SER A 73 16.40 -4.82 25.46
C SER A 73 16.00 -5.47 24.12
N PRO A 74 15.20 -6.55 24.07
CA PRO A 74 14.87 -7.23 22.82
C PRO A 74 14.01 -6.40 21.86
N LEU A 75 14.26 -6.55 20.56
CA LEU A 75 13.32 -6.09 19.52
C LEU A 75 12.29 -7.18 19.20
N VAL A 76 11.05 -6.77 19.10
CA VAL A 76 9.88 -7.58 18.73
C VAL A 76 9.08 -6.85 17.66
N GLN A 77 8.07 -7.52 17.08
CA GLN A 77 6.97 -6.79 16.46
C GLN A 77 5.85 -6.56 17.48
N ALA A 78 5.14 -5.44 17.37
CA ALA A 78 3.94 -5.15 18.15
C ALA A 78 2.90 -4.38 17.33
N THR A 79 1.67 -4.32 17.83
CA THR A 79 0.61 -3.46 17.30
C THR A 79 1.05 -2.00 17.36
N ARG A 80 0.83 -1.24 16.26
CA ARG A 80 1.24 0.16 16.18
C ARG A 80 0.47 1.02 17.18
N THR A 81 1.21 1.63 18.10
CA THR A 81 0.75 2.60 19.09
C THR A 81 1.28 4.01 18.82
N ASP A 82 2.27 4.15 17.93
CA ASP A 82 3.09 5.37 17.77
C ASP A 82 3.73 5.86 19.09
N SER A 83 3.86 4.99 20.09
CA SER A 83 4.62 5.28 21.31
C SER A 83 6.11 5.42 20.98
N THR A 84 6.87 6.07 21.86
CA THR A 84 8.30 6.31 21.63
C THR A 84 9.15 5.03 21.58
N SER A 85 8.62 3.87 21.99
CA SER A 85 9.29 2.56 21.86
C SER A 85 9.29 2.00 20.43
N GLN A 86 8.40 2.50 19.58
CA GLN A 86 8.19 2.05 18.19
C GLN A 86 8.83 2.97 17.15
N GLN A 87 9.56 3.99 17.62
CA GLN A 87 10.03 5.08 16.77
C GLN A 87 11.54 5.04 16.61
N PHE A 88 11.98 4.98 15.36
CA PHE A 88 13.38 4.89 14.97
C PHE A 88 13.72 5.97 13.96
N ARG A 89 14.84 6.66 14.14
CA ARG A 89 15.41 7.57 13.15
C ARG A 89 16.56 6.86 12.46
N LEU A 90 16.59 6.91 11.13
CA LEU A 90 17.66 6.33 10.34
C LEU A 90 18.80 7.36 10.23
N VAL A 91 19.85 7.16 11.00
CA VAL A 91 21.04 8.03 11.03
C VAL A 91 22.05 7.49 10.03
N ALA A 92 22.49 8.32 9.07
CA ALA A 92 23.40 7.86 8.03
C ALA A 92 24.86 7.77 8.53
N ALA A 93 25.51 6.62 8.32
CA ALA A 93 26.90 6.36 8.72
C ALA A 93 27.95 6.83 7.68
N GLY A 94 27.52 7.54 6.63
CA GLY A 94 28.40 8.11 5.59
C GLY A 94 28.82 7.16 4.46
N ASP A 95 28.70 5.84 4.65
CA ASP A 95 29.04 4.78 3.69
C ASP A 95 27.85 4.25 2.86
N GLY A 96 26.68 4.89 2.98
CA GLY A 96 25.41 4.43 2.41
C GLY A 96 24.63 3.44 3.29
N SER A 97 25.11 3.15 4.50
CA SER A 97 24.35 2.47 5.54
C SER A 97 23.77 3.43 6.59
N TYR A 98 22.86 2.90 7.39
CA TYR A 98 22.13 3.60 8.43
C TYR A 98 22.15 2.84 9.75
N GLU A 99 22.18 3.58 10.84
CA GLU A 99 21.87 3.10 12.19
C GLU A 99 20.40 3.42 12.50
N LEU A 100 19.73 2.53 13.23
CA LEU A 100 18.34 2.73 13.65
C LEU A 100 18.34 3.26 15.08
N LEU A 101 18.48 4.57 15.24
CA LEU A 101 18.42 5.25 16.53
C LEU A 101 17.01 5.21 17.09
N HIS A 102 16.83 4.63 18.27
CA HIS A 102 15.56 4.44 18.95
C HIS A 102 15.17 5.63 19.84
N ARG A 103 13.94 6.15 19.67
CA ARG A 103 13.51 7.45 20.24
C ARG A 103 13.47 7.48 21.76
N ALA A 104 12.95 6.45 22.41
CA ALA A 104 12.79 6.48 23.87
C ALA A 104 14.11 6.33 24.65
N SER A 105 15.16 5.76 24.04
CA SER A 105 16.39 5.37 24.76
C SER A 105 17.68 6.01 24.28
N GLY A 106 17.69 6.63 23.08
CA GLY A 106 18.91 7.12 22.44
C GLY A 106 19.91 6.01 22.03
N LYS A 107 19.46 4.75 22.00
CA LYS A 107 20.27 3.56 21.62
C LYS A 107 20.00 3.15 20.19
N VAL A 108 20.85 2.33 19.60
CA VAL A 108 20.68 1.81 18.23
C VAL A 108 20.22 0.35 18.24
N VAL A 109 19.66 -0.10 17.12
CA VAL A 109 19.38 -1.53 16.88
C VAL A 109 20.69 -2.26 16.63
N ASP A 110 20.93 -3.31 17.41
CA ASP A 110 22.18 -4.07 17.48
C ASP A 110 21.92 -5.54 17.12
N LEU A 111 22.70 -6.10 16.19
CA LEU A 111 22.75 -7.54 15.96
C LEU A 111 23.51 -8.21 17.12
N TRP A 112 22.75 -8.85 18.01
CA TRP A 112 23.22 -9.28 19.32
C TRP A 112 24.39 -10.25 19.23
N GLU A 113 25.39 -10.03 20.10
CA GLU A 113 26.62 -10.84 20.19
C GLU A 113 27.39 -10.96 18.86
N TRP A 114 27.16 -10.06 17.89
CA TRP A 114 27.73 -10.09 16.54
C TRP A 114 27.47 -11.43 15.81
N SER A 115 26.41 -12.16 16.18
CA SER A 115 26.14 -13.48 15.63
C SER A 115 25.81 -13.40 14.14
N THR A 116 26.33 -14.34 13.35
CA THR A 116 26.00 -14.50 11.92
C THR A 116 24.97 -15.60 11.65
N ALA A 117 24.43 -16.25 12.69
CA ALA A 117 23.47 -17.35 12.58
C ALA A 117 22.04 -16.84 12.24
N ASP A 118 21.29 -17.62 11.45
CA ASP A 118 19.85 -17.36 11.26
C ASP A 118 19.11 -17.52 12.60
N GLY A 119 18.16 -16.63 12.88
CA GLY A 119 17.46 -16.58 14.17
C GLY A 119 18.16 -15.78 15.27
N ALA A 120 19.37 -15.26 15.05
CA ALA A 120 19.99 -14.33 16.00
C ALA A 120 19.13 -13.08 16.19
N THR A 121 18.91 -12.67 17.43
CA THR A 121 18.00 -11.58 17.81
C THR A 121 18.62 -10.20 17.59
N PHE A 122 17.78 -9.22 17.24
CA PHE A 122 18.14 -7.82 17.37
C PHE A 122 17.76 -7.28 18.76
N ARG A 123 18.61 -6.40 19.33
CA ARG A 123 18.37 -5.74 20.61
C ARG A 123 18.69 -4.25 20.55
N LEU A 124 18.27 -3.47 21.55
CA LEU A 124 18.83 -2.14 21.77
C LEU A 124 20.20 -2.27 22.42
N TYR A 125 21.16 -1.49 21.93
CA TYR A 125 22.44 -1.30 22.61
C TYR A 125 22.94 0.13 22.42
N ARG A 126 23.77 0.61 23.35
CA ARG A 126 24.52 1.85 23.17
C ARG A 126 25.23 1.82 21.81
N ASP A 127 25.24 2.97 21.16
CA ASP A 127 25.97 3.19 19.93
C ASP A 127 27.48 2.94 20.17
N LEU A 128 28.06 2.09 19.32
CA LEU A 128 29.48 1.75 19.26
C LEU A 128 30.04 1.91 17.83
N ASP A 129 29.27 2.51 16.90
CA ASP A 129 29.59 2.67 15.47
C ASP A 129 29.97 1.33 14.76
N GLY A 130 29.51 0.21 15.30
CA GLY A 130 29.89 -1.14 14.91
C GLY A 130 29.15 -1.66 13.68
N ALA A 131 29.79 -2.50 12.85
CA ALA A 131 29.15 -3.09 11.67
C ALA A 131 27.92 -3.96 12.00
N ASN A 132 27.80 -4.45 13.24
CA ASN A 132 26.61 -5.16 13.73
C ASN A 132 25.42 -4.22 14.02
N GLN A 133 25.63 -2.91 14.12
CA GLN A 133 24.64 -1.86 14.36
C GLN A 133 24.24 -1.08 13.08
N ARG A 134 24.98 -1.28 11.98
CA ARG A 134 24.75 -0.62 10.69
C ARG A 134 23.95 -1.48 9.70
N PHE A 135 23.05 -0.85 8.96
CA PHE A 135 22.14 -1.50 8.02
C PHE A 135 22.09 -0.80 6.66
N ARG A 136 22.28 -1.55 5.57
CA ARG A 136 21.97 -1.07 4.22
C ARG A 136 20.49 -1.31 3.92
N LEU A 137 19.79 -0.28 3.45
CA LEU A 137 18.44 -0.41 2.92
C LEU A 137 18.50 -0.91 1.48
N VAL A 138 17.70 -1.92 1.15
CA VAL A 138 17.49 -2.38 -0.22
C VAL A 138 16.02 -2.22 -0.56
N ASP A 139 15.71 -1.35 -1.52
CA ASP A 139 14.34 -1.17 -2.00
C ASP A 139 13.78 -2.45 -2.63
N GLN A 140 12.50 -2.67 -2.41
CA GLN A 140 11.68 -3.67 -3.06
C GLN A 140 10.25 -3.15 -3.24
N SER A 141 10.08 -2.26 -4.21
CA SER A 141 8.76 -1.80 -4.69
C SER A 141 7.96 -1.07 -3.59
N GLY A 142 8.55 -0.04 -2.99
CA GLY A 142 7.93 0.78 -1.95
C GLY A 142 8.08 0.23 -0.52
N TYR A 143 8.75 -0.91 -0.36
CA TYR A 143 9.20 -1.46 0.92
C TYR A 143 10.73 -1.56 0.92
N VAL A 144 11.34 -1.64 2.09
CA VAL A 144 12.79 -1.90 2.23
C VAL A 144 13.05 -3.23 2.93
N ARG A 145 14.14 -3.88 2.56
CA ARG A 145 14.79 -4.91 3.37
C ARG A 145 16.01 -4.30 4.04
N LEU A 146 16.15 -4.49 5.36
CA LEU A 146 17.27 -3.96 6.12
C LEU A 146 18.34 -5.05 6.20
N VAL A 147 19.44 -4.87 5.45
CA VAL A 147 20.57 -5.80 5.39
C VAL A 147 21.60 -5.36 6.41
N ASN A 148 21.90 -6.17 7.43
CA ASN A 148 22.94 -5.86 8.41
C ASN A 148 24.34 -5.90 7.76
N GLN A 149 25.19 -4.91 8.06
CA GLN A 149 26.52 -4.80 7.46
C GLN A 149 27.47 -5.92 7.89
N HIS A 150 27.40 -6.40 9.14
CA HIS A 150 28.28 -7.45 9.63
C HIS A 150 27.97 -8.83 9.04
N SER A 151 26.70 -9.24 9.02
CA SER A 151 26.31 -10.59 8.61
C SER A 151 25.85 -10.72 7.15
N GLY A 152 25.51 -9.61 6.49
CA GLY A 152 24.89 -9.61 5.16
C GLY A 152 23.45 -10.14 5.12
N LYS A 153 22.84 -10.42 6.28
CA LYS A 153 21.49 -10.98 6.43
C LYS A 153 20.43 -9.92 6.70
N VAL A 154 19.15 -10.27 6.52
CA VAL A 154 18.04 -9.31 6.62
C VAL A 154 17.30 -9.38 7.95
N VAL A 155 16.85 -8.21 8.43
CA VAL A 155 15.94 -8.06 9.57
C VAL A 155 14.56 -8.65 9.21
N GLN A 156 14.09 -9.63 9.99
CA GLN A 156 12.83 -10.33 9.75
C GLN A 156 12.07 -10.65 11.04
N VAL A 157 10.77 -10.90 10.92
CA VAL A 157 9.97 -11.46 12.03
C VAL A 157 10.15 -12.97 12.09
N ALA A 158 10.51 -13.49 13.27
CA ALA A 158 10.74 -14.92 13.49
C ALA A 158 9.52 -15.77 13.11
N GLY A 159 9.75 -16.89 12.41
CA GLY A 159 8.71 -17.80 11.92
C GLY A 159 7.69 -17.16 10.97
N ALA A 160 7.96 -15.96 10.44
CA ALA A 160 6.98 -15.15 9.71
C ALA A 160 5.66 -14.94 10.50
N SER A 161 5.76 -14.83 11.82
CA SER A 161 4.63 -14.67 12.74
C SER A 161 3.85 -13.36 12.51
N THR A 162 2.57 -13.36 12.86
CA THR A 162 1.71 -12.15 12.91
C THR A 162 1.28 -11.78 14.33
N ALA A 163 1.86 -12.41 15.36
CA ALA A 163 1.56 -12.14 16.77
C ALA A 163 2.39 -10.97 17.34
N ASP A 164 1.81 -10.24 18.30
CA ASP A 164 2.56 -9.28 19.14
C ASP A 164 3.59 -10.01 20.00
N GLY A 165 4.74 -9.36 20.23
CA GLY A 165 5.85 -9.95 20.97
C GLY A 165 6.66 -10.99 20.20
N ALA A 166 6.32 -11.28 18.93
CA ALA A 166 7.15 -12.16 18.10
C ALA A 166 8.51 -11.51 17.85
N ALA A 167 9.59 -12.26 18.10
CA ALA A 167 10.96 -11.75 18.05
C ALA A 167 11.35 -11.25 16.65
N VAL A 168 12.09 -10.13 16.62
CA VAL A 168 12.76 -9.65 15.41
C VAL A 168 14.19 -10.19 15.40
N VAL A 169 14.50 -10.93 14.35
CA VAL A 169 15.73 -11.73 14.21
C VAL A 169 16.34 -11.49 12.83
N GLN A 170 17.59 -11.90 12.62
CA GLN A 170 18.12 -11.98 11.26
C GLN A 170 17.74 -13.30 10.57
N GLY A 171 17.73 -13.28 9.25
CA GLY A 171 17.66 -14.50 8.45
C GLY A 171 18.25 -14.32 7.06
N THR A 172 18.49 -15.45 6.39
CA THR A 172 18.85 -15.51 4.98
C THR A 172 17.83 -14.75 4.13
N ASP A 173 18.31 -13.92 3.18
CA ASP A 173 17.47 -13.07 2.33
C ASP A 173 16.67 -13.89 1.31
N THR A 174 15.42 -14.20 1.66
CA THR A 174 14.46 -14.90 0.77
C THR A 174 13.54 -13.94 0.03
N LYS A 175 13.65 -12.63 0.31
CA LYS A 175 12.75 -11.57 -0.16
C LYS A 175 11.28 -11.77 0.24
N SER A 176 11.00 -12.62 1.23
CA SER A 176 9.66 -12.89 1.74
C SER A 176 9.03 -11.67 2.42
N TYR A 177 7.70 -11.54 2.43
CA TYR A 177 7.02 -10.36 3.00
C TYR A 177 7.34 -10.09 4.49
N HIS A 178 7.65 -11.11 5.29
CA HIS A 178 8.03 -10.93 6.70
C HIS A 178 9.45 -10.36 6.90
N GLN A 179 10.22 -10.21 5.82
CA GLN A 179 11.55 -9.59 5.78
C GLN A 179 11.49 -8.14 5.24
N GLN A 180 10.31 -7.68 4.82
CA GLN A 180 10.09 -6.38 4.18
C GLN A 180 9.38 -5.41 5.12
N TRP A 181 9.83 -4.16 5.11
CA TRP A 181 9.38 -3.13 6.04
C TRP A 181 9.05 -1.83 5.29
N ALA A 182 7.93 -1.19 5.59
CA ALA A 182 7.63 0.16 5.13
C ALA A 182 8.13 1.18 6.17
N LEU A 183 8.84 2.21 5.71
CA LEU A 183 9.32 3.31 6.56
C LEU A 183 8.25 4.41 6.60
N VAL A 184 7.42 4.44 7.65
CA VAL A 184 6.34 5.43 7.77
C VAL A 184 6.75 6.54 8.73
N LYS A 185 6.81 7.79 8.26
CA LYS A 185 7.17 8.95 9.11
C LYS A 185 6.19 9.11 10.29
N VAL A 186 6.74 9.52 11.42
CA VAL A 186 6.00 9.96 12.62
C VAL A 186 5.73 11.45 12.48
N GLY A 187 4.56 11.91 12.94
CA GLY A 187 4.28 13.33 13.07
C GLY A 187 3.85 14.02 11.77
N SER A 188 3.79 13.31 10.65
CA SER A 188 3.08 13.74 9.43
C SER A 188 1.54 13.67 9.61
N GLY A 189 1.03 14.09 10.79
CA GLY A 189 -0.40 14.16 11.13
C GLY A 189 -0.87 13.36 12.38
N THR A 190 -0.20 13.46 13.55
CA THR A 190 -0.61 12.86 14.88
C THR A 190 0.44 13.23 15.96
N ALA A 191 0.23 13.29 17.28
CA ALA A 191 -0.92 13.21 18.23
C ALA A 191 -0.55 14.02 19.52
N PRO A 192 -1.33 14.05 20.64
CA PRO A 192 -1.05 13.05 21.72
C PRO A 192 -2.17 12.70 22.77
N THR A 193 -2.05 11.50 23.38
CA THR A 193 -2.42 11.07 24.77
C THR A 193 -3.87 11.30 25.33
N SER A 194 -4.51 10.41 26.10
CA SER A 194 -4.21 9.09 26.74
C SER A 194 -5.56 8.35 26.99
N SER A 195 -5.73 7.20 27.66
CA SER A 195 -4.86 6.35 28.51
C SER A 195 -5.14 4.83 28.30
N ALA A 196 -5.46 4.04 29.34
CA ALA A 196 -5.71 2.58 29.30
C ALA A 196 -6.58 2.12 30.51
N PRO A 197 -7.09 0.88 30.56
CA PRO A 197 -7.58 -0.02 29.51
C PRO A 197 -9.08 -0.39 29.72
N PRO A 198 -9.68 -1.27 28.90
CA PRO A 198 -9.92 -2.60 29.47
C PRO A 198 -9.48 -3.78 28.60
N THR A 199 -9.15 -4.86 29.28
CA THR A 199 -8.79 -6.17 28.74
C THR A 199 -10.00 -6.85 28.11
N THR A 200 -9.93 -7.21 26.82
CA THR A 200 -10.47 -8.46 26.25
C THR A 200 -10.08 -8.54 24.78
N THR A 201 -9.22 -9.50 24.43
CA THR A 201 -8.96 -9.88 23.04
C THR A 201 -9.81 -11.09 22.67
N PRO A 202 -10.68 -11.00 21.65
CA PRO A 202 -11.05 -12.16 20.84
C PRO A 202 -10.00 -12.32 19.74
N THR A 203 -9.13 -13.33 19.86
CA THR A 203 -8.07 -13.62 18.88
C THR A 203 -8.61 -14.39 17.68
N THR A 204 -9.61 -13.81 17.02
CA THR A 204 -10.26 -14.37 15.83
C THR A 204 -10.32 -13.23 14.80
N PRO A 205 -9.96 -13.45 13.51
CA PRO A 205 -10.44 -12.57 12.46
C PRO A 205 -11.95 -12.39 12.64
N PRO A 206 -12.51 -11.16 12.52
CA PRO A 206 -13.94 -10.96 12.72
C PRO A 206 -14.70 -11.97 11.87
N ALA A 207 -15.47 -12.83 12.53
CA ALA A 207 -16.33 -13.77 11.82
C ALA A 207 -17.21 -12.96 10.87
N THR A 208 -17.40 -13.46 9.65
CA THR A 208 -18.28 -12.84 8.65
C THR A 208 -19.63 -12.51 9.30
N GLY A 209 -19.92 -11.21 9.48
CA GLY A 209 -21.05 -10.70 10.25
C GLY A 209 -20.72 -9.86 11.50
N SER A 210 -19.50 -9.89 12.04
CA SER A 210 -19.12 -9.06 13.19
C SER A 210 -18.65 -7.66 12.75
N TRP A 211 -19.27 -6.63 13.35
CA TRP A 211 -19.00 -5.21 13.11
C TRP A 211 -18.22 -4.63 14.30
N PRO A 212 -17.31 -3.65 14.08
CA PRO A 212 -16.60 -2.99 15.16
C PRO A 212 -17.53 -2.08 15.95
N SER A 213 -17.29 -2.00 17.27
CA SER A 213 -17.83 -0.91 18.09
C SER A 213 -17.02 0.36 17.88
N ALA A 214 -17.69 1.51 17.75
CA ALA A 214 -17.01 2.79 17.64
C ALA A 214 -16.32 3.17 18.97
N THR A 215 -15.07 3.62 18.90
CA THR A 215 -14.28 4.09 20.06
C THR A 215 -14.65 5.52 20.50
N GLY A 216 -15.32 6.26 19.62
CA GLY A 216 -15.83 7.60 19.82
C GLY A 216 -16.71 8.01 18.65
N GLN A 217 -17.28 9.22 18.70
CA GLN A 217 -18.05 9.79 17.59
C GLN A 217 -17.62 11.23 17.32
N GLN A 218 -17.61 11.62 16.04
CA GLN A 218 -17.30 12.96 15.57
C GLN A 218 -18.33 13.37 14.52
N LYS A 219 -19.14 14.38 14.83
CA LYS A 219 -19.98 15.02 13.81
C LYS A 219 -19.09 15.80 12.84
N VAL A 220 -19.32 15.64 11.56
CA VAL A 220 -18.59 16.30 10.47
C VAL A 220 -19.51 17.33 9.83
N SER A 221 -19.02 18.55 9.59
CA SER A 221 -19.79 19.64 8.94
C SER A 221 -19.24 20.05 7.57
N SER A 222 -18.11 19.47 7.16
CA SER A 222 -17.43 19.72 5.89
C SER A 222 -16.44 18.60 5.59
N THR A 223 -16.13 18.37 4.31
CA THR A 223 -15.26 17.29 3.85
C THR A 223 -13.89 17.31 4.53
N ILE A 224 -13.47 16.16 5.06
CA ILE A 224 -12.15 15.97 5.66
C ILE A 224 -11.15 15.64 4.54
N ALA A 225 -10.26 16.58 4.22
CA ALA A 225 -9.19 16.35 3.24
C ALA A 225 -8.05 15.50 3.86
N VAL A 226 -7.58 14.50 3.12
CA VAL A 226 -6.51 13.58 3.54
C VAL A 226 -5.45 13.46 2.44
N SER A 227 -4.21 13.81 2.75
CA SER A 227 -3.06 13.73 1.81
C SER A 227 -1.91 12.84 2.27
N GLY A 228 -2.07 12.21 3.43
CA GLY A 228 -1.15 11.22 3.99
C GLY A 228 -1.93 10.05 4.57
N THR A 229 -1.51 9.52 5.72
CA THR A 229 -2.29 8.52 6.46
C THR A 229 -3.17 9.17 7.52
N PHE A 230 -4.47 8.94 7.47
CA PHE A 230 -5.43 9.25 8.52
C PHE A 230 -5.85 7.95 9.22
N ASP A 231 -5.56 7.83 10.51
CA ASP A 231 -6.02 6.71 11.35
C ASP A 231 -7.16 7.20 12.25
N GLY A 232 -8.39 6.80 11.93
CA GLY A 232 -9.57 7.15 12.71
C GLY A 232 -9.71 6.38 14.01
N ARG A 233 -8.89 5.35 14.27
CA ARG A 233 -8.93 4.53 15.51
C ARG A 233 -10.31 3.95 15.85
N LEU A 234 -11.11 3.65 14.84
CA LEU A 234 -12.52 3.25 14.89
C LEU A 234 -13.47 4.31 15.48
N VAL A 235 -13.16 5.59 15.35
CA VAL A 235 -14.12 6.69 15.57
C VAL A 235 -15.18 6.65 14.46
N ARG A 236 -16.44 6.90 14.85
CA ARG A 236 -17.59 7.10 13.95
C ARG A 236 -17.67 8.56 13.50
N TYR A 237 -17.57 8.79 12.20
CA TYR A 237 -17.78 10.08 11.55
C TYR A 237 -19.19 10.10 10.95
N TYR A 238 -19.94 11.20 11.13
CA TYR A 238 -21.37 11.23 10.77
C TYR A 238 -21.88 12.66 10.51
N GLY A 239 -22.98 12.78 9.77
CA GLY A 239 -23.79 14.00 9.67
C GLY A 239 -23.25 15.16 8.81
N ILE A 240 -22.47 14.89 7.75
CA ILE A 240 -22.04 15.91 6.77
C ILE A 240 -23.20 16.34 5.84
N SER A 241 -24.08 15.39 5.52
CA SER A 241 -25.31 15.56 4.75
C SER A 241 -26.53 15.49 5.68
N SER A 242 -27.64 16.09 5.24
CA SER A 242 -28.97 15.61 5.63
C SER A 242 -29.31 14.38 4.78
N SER A 243 -29.79 13.32 5.43
CA SER A 243 -30.12 12.02 4.80
C SER A 243 -30.93 12.17 3.51
N GLY A 244 -30.43 11.61 2.40
CA GLY A 244 -31.05 11.68 1.08
C GLY A 244 -30.22 10.99 -0.01
N GLN A 245 -30.71 11.01 -1.25
CA GLN A 245 -30.05 10.47 -2.45
C GLN A 245 -29.71 11.60 -3.44
N ASP A 246 -29.40 12.80 -2.94
CA ASP A 246 -29.12 13.98 -3.79
C ASP A 246 -27.73 13.85 -4.42
N GLU A 247 -27.63 13.87 -5.76
CA GLU A 247 -26.40 13.72 -6.58
C GLU A 247 -25.34 14.85 -6.40
N SER A 248 -25.37 15.59 -5.30
CA SER A 248 -24.46 16.70 -4.99
C SER A 248 -24.07 16.75 -3.52
N GLN A 249 -24.20 15.63 -2.80
CA GLN A 249 -23.72 15.51 -1.44
C GLN A 249 -22.18 15.60 -1.39
N PRO A 250 -21.59 16.31 -0.41
CA PRO A 250 -20.15 16.31 -0.23
C PRO A 250 -19.70 14.95 0.31
N PRO A 251 -18.53 14.43 -0.11
CA PRO A 251 -17.94 13.26 0.53
C PRO A 251 -17.51 13.62 1.96
N MET A 252 -17.65 12.69 2.90
CA MET A 252 -17.15 12.87 4.26
C MET A 252 -15.63 12.95 4.31
N PHE A 253 -14.94 12.16 3.49
CA PHE A 253 -13.48 12.19 3.33
C PHE A 253 -13.09 12.35 1.86
N GLN A 254 -12.11 13.21 1.57
CA GLN A 254 -11.51 13.34 0.25
C GLN A 254 -10.00 13.07 0.32
N LEU A 255 -9.58 11.97 -0.28
CA LEU A 255 -8.20 11.49 -0.35
C LEU A 255 -7.53 12.01 -1.62
N SER A 256 -6.32 12.57 -1.49
CA SER A 256 -5.43 12.84 -2.62
C SER A 256 -4.70 11.59 -3.09
N ASP A 257 -3.98 11.70 -4.21
CA ASP A 257 -3.01 10.68 -4.64
C ASP A 257 -2.01 10.37 -3.51
N GLY A 258 -1.76 9.09 -3.26
CA GLY A 258 -0.92 8.57 -2.18
C GLY A 258 -1.58 8.43 -0.80
N ALA A 259 -2.80 8.91 -0.60
CA ALA A 259 -3.41 8.97 0.72
C ALA A 259 -3.96 7.61 1.23
N VAL A 260 -3.99 7.45 2.55
CA VAL A 260 -4.51 6.26 3.25
C VAL A 260 -5.53 6.69 4.31
N LEU A 261 -6.74 6.13 4.28
CA LEU A 261 -7.73 6.23 5.33
C LEU A 261 -7.82 4.88 6.03
N LYS A 262 -7.66 4.82 7.35
CA LYS A 262 -7.75 3.54 8.07
C LYS A 262 -8.45 3.61 9.41
N ASN A 263 -9.07 2.49 9.80
CA ASN A 263 -9.82 2.35 11.05
C ASN A 263 -10.86 3.47 11.20
N VAL A 264 -11.76 3.62 10.23
CA VAL A 264 -12.81 4.66 10.24
C VAL A 264 -14.16 3.96 10.20
N ILE A 265 -15.11 4.46 10.98
CA ILE A 265 -16.51 4.11 10.85
C ILE A 265 -17.23 5.35 10.28
N LEU A 266 -18.02 5.18 9.23
CA LEU A 266 -18.94 6.17 8.69
C LEU A 266 -20.35 5.77 9.14
N GLY A 267 -20.99 6.64 9.91
CA GLY A 267 -22.39 6.52 10.33
C GLY A 267 -23.33 7.25 9.36
N SER A 268 -24.59 7.39 9.75
CA SER A 268 -25.62 8.11 8.99
C SER A 268 -25.24 9.57 8.67
N GLY A 269 -25.74 10.11 7.56
CA GLY A 269 -25.28 11.40 7.05
C GLY A 269 -23.85 11.34 6.54
N ALA A 270 -23.46 10.25 5.85
CA ALA A 270 -22.13 10.06 5.27
C ALA A 270 -21.91 10.86 3.97
N GLY A 271 -22.99 11.28 3.31
CA GLY A 271 -22.95 11.91 1.99
C GLY A 271 -22.50 10.95 0.90
N ASP A 272 -21.76 11.46 -0.08
CA ASP A 272 -21.05 10.70 -1.13
C ASP A 272 -19.75 10.04 -0.54
N GLY A 273 -19.88 9.48 0.66
CA GLY A 273 -18.93 8.62 1.37
C GLY A 273 -17.47 9.10 1.37
N VAL A 274 -16.61 8.38 0.64
CA VAL A 274 -15.16 8.63 0.57
C VAL A 274 -14.71 8.79 -0.88
N HIS A 275 -14.14 9.93 -1.25
CA HIS A 275 -13.60 10.17 -2.60
C HIS A 275 -12.10 10.00 -2.65
N CYS A 276 -11.62 9.31 -3.68
CA CYS A 276 -10.20 9.27 -4.03
C CYS A 276 -9.98 10.00 -5.35
N THR A 277 -9.24 11.12 -5.31
CA THR A 277 -8.88 11.90 -6.50
C THR A 277 -7.61 11.39 -7.20
N GLY A 278 -7.00 10.35 -6.64
CA GLY A 278 -5.90 9.61 -7.25
C GLY A 278 -5.74 8.22 -6.62
N THR A 279 -4.53 7.69 -6.63
CA THR A 279 -4.14 6.45 -5.92
C THR A 279 -4.45 6.59 -4.45
N CYS A 280 -5.16 5.65 -3.84
CA CYS A 280 -5.51 5.72 -2.43
C CYS A 280 -5.69 4.33 -1.81
N THR A 281 -5.65 4.25 -0.47
CA THR A 281 -5.96 3.02 0.27
C THR A 281 -6.98 3.28 1.38
N LEU A 282 -8.06 2.50 1.42
CA LEU A 282 -9.00 2.43 2.54
C LEU A 282 -8.75 1.11 3.28
N GLN A 283 -8.26 1.15 4.52
CA GLN A 283 -7.94 -0.05 5.30
C GLN A 283 -8.85 -0.17 6.52
N ASN A 284 -9.59 -1.28 6.66
CA ASN A 284 -10.48 -1.47 7.80
C ASN A 284 -11.46 -0.28 7.99
N VAL A 285 -12.11 0.14 6.90
CA VAL A 285 -13.10 1.23 6.87
C VAL A 285 -14.51 0.63 6.80
N TRP A 286 -15.44 1.19 7.57
CA TRP A 286 -16.76 0.61 7.81
C TRP A 286 -17.86 1.62 7.54
N TRP A 287 -18.88 1.25 6.77
CA TRP A 287 -20.04 2.08 6.47
C TRP A 287 -21.28 1.45 7.07
N GLU A 288 -21.79 2.04 8.15
CA GLU A 288 -22.96 1.54 8.88
C GLU A 288 -24.28 1.86 8.17
N ASP A 289 -24.25 2.83 7.26
CA ASP A 289 -25.35 3.25 6.40
C ASP A 289 -24.71 3.89 5.17
N VAL A 290 -24.94 3.34 3.97
CA VAL A 290 -24.42 3.89 2.72
C VAL A 290 -25.51 4.74 2.08
N GLU A 291 -25.28 6.05 2.00
CA GLU A 291 -26.23 7.00 1.42
C GLU A 291 -26.18 6.93 -0.12
N GLU A 292 -25.44 7.80 -0.81
CA GLU A 292 -25.25 7.69 -2.26
C GLU A 292 -24.32 6.53 -2.62
N ASP A 293 -23.05 6.65 -2.18
CA ASP A 293 -21.94 5.73 -2.44
C ASP A 293 -21.10 5.60 -1.17
N ALA A 294 -20.52 4.41 -0.92
CA ALA A 294 -19.60 4.21 0.18
C ALA A 294 -18.23 4.82 -0.16
N ALA A 295 -17.72 4.54 -1.36
CA ALA A 295 -16.49 5.16 -1.82
C ALA A 295 -16.36 5.20 -3.36
N THR A 296 -15.76 6.30 -3.86
CA THR A 296 -15.76 6.65 -5.28
C THR A 296 -14.36 6.98 -5.79
N LEU A 297 -13.87 6.24 -6.79
CA LEU A 297 -12.61 6.52 -7.49
C LEU A 297 -12.84 7.57 -8.59
N LYS A 298 -12.28 8.77 -8.38
CA LYS A 298 -12.36 9.96 -9.23
C LYS A 298 -10.97 10.35 -9.78
N GLY A 299 -10.12 9.35 -10.02
CA GLY A 299 -8.76 9.51 -10.54
C GLY A 299 -8.70 10.16 -11.93
N SER A 300 -7.48 10.43 -12.39
CA SER A 300 -7.16 11.09 -13.65
C SER A 300 -6.20 10.30 -14.56
N SER A 301 -5.51 9.28 -14.03
CA SER A 301 -4.56 8.43 -14.77
C SER A 301 -4.92 6.95 -14.72
N PRO A 302 -4.78 6.18 -15.82
CA PRO A 302 -4.98 4.73 -15.81
C PRO A 302 -3.99 3.96 -14.93
N SER A 303 -2.90 4.59 -14.47
CA SER A 303 -1.95 4.00 -13.52
C SER A 303 -2.40 4.08 -12.06
N GLN A 304 -3.46 4.84 -11.74
CA GLN A 304 -3.90 5.05 -10.37
C GLN A 304 -4.71 3.85 -9.85
N VAL A 305 -4.54 3.56 -8.56
CA VAL A 305 -5.15 2.42 -7.90
C VAL A 305 -5.87 2.85 -6.63
N MET A 306 -7.17 2.58 -6.55
CA MET A 306 -7.91 2.61 -5.28
C MET A 306 -7.92 1.22 -4.69
N THR A 307 -7.41 1.05 -3.46
CA THR A 307 -7.42 -0.23 -2.76
C THR A 307 -8.29 -0.14 -1.51
N VAL A 308 -9.32 -0.98 -1.41
CA VAL A 308 -10.05 -1.25 -0.18
C VAL A 308 -9.54 -2.58 0.37
N ASP A 309 -9.09 -2.60 1.62
CA ASP A 309 -8.58 -3.81 2.28
C ASP A 309 -9.14 -3.96 3.70
N GLY A 310 -9.99 -4.97 3.89
CA GLY A 310 -10.78 -5.14 5.11
C GLY A 310 -11.89 -4.11 5.27
N GLY A 311 -12.67 -4.26 6.33
CA GLY A 311 -13.83 -3.41 6.60
C GLY A 311 -15.14 -3.98 6.06
N GLY A 312 -16.19 -3.15 6.03
CA GLY A 312 -17.47 -3.57 5.48
C GLY A 312 -18.50 -2.47 5.28
N ALA A 313 -19.54 -2.73 4.48
CA ALA A 313 -20.61 -1.78 4.18
C ALA A 313 -22.00 -2.42 4.31
N ARG A 314 -23.02 -1.62 4.63
CA ARG A 314 -24.42 -2.05 4.61
C ARG A 314 -25.39 -0.94 4.21
N SER A 315 -26.64 -1.33 3.93
CA SER A 315 -27.74 -0.44 3.55
C SER A 315 -27.54 0.30 2.22
N ALA A 316 -26.73 -0.24 1.31
CA ALA A 316 -26.36 0.44 0.06
C ALA A 316 -27.42 0.23 -1.03
N SER A 317 -28.41 1.13 -1.14
CA SER A 317 -29.61 0.91 -1.96
C SER A 317 -29.32 0.63 -3.46
N ASP A 318 -28.34 1.33 -4.05
CA ASP A 318 -27.89 1.14 -5.43
C ASP A 318 -26.52 0.45 -5.53
N LYS A 319 -25.46 1.05 -4.97
CA LYS A 319 -24.08 0.56 -5.11
C LYS A 319 -23.21 0.94 -3.90
N VAL A 320 -22.22 0.11 -3.58
CA VAL A 320 -21.23 0.39 -2.51
C VAL A 320 -20.06 1.18 -3.08
N PHE A 321 -19.45 0.69 -4.17
CA PHE A 321 -18.27 1.32 -4.77
C PHE A 321 -18.53 1.79 -6.20
N GLN A 322 -18.21 3.05 -6.47
CA GLN A 322 -18.35 3.68 -7.77
C GLN A 322 -16.98 4.00 -8.38
N HIS A 323 -16.83 3.78 -9.69
CA HIS A 323 -15.59 4.03 -10.41
C HIS A 323 -15.86 4.95 -11.60
N ASN A 324 -15.53 6.24 -11.42
CA ASN A 324 -15.79 7.32 -12.37
C ASN A 324 -14.55 7.64 -13.22
N GLY A 325 -13.37 7.74 -12.58
CA GLY A 325 -12.10 7.96 -13.26
C GLY A 325 -11.61 6.76 -14.08
N PRO A 326 -10.45 6.87 -14.77
CA PRO A 326 -9.66 5.72 -15.19
C PRO A 326 -8.91 5.12 -13.99
N GLY A 327 -8.42 3.88 -14.17
CA GLY A 327 -7.53 3.23 -13.20
C GLY A 327 -7.97 1.82 -12.84
N THR A 328 -7.48 1.37 -11.68
CA THR A 328 -7.82 0.06 -11.10
C THR A 328 -8.48 0.24 -9.73
N PHE A 329 -9.61 -0.41 -9.51
CA PHE A 329 -10.25 -0.52 -8.20
C PHE A 329 -9.98 -1.93 -7.65
N VAL A 330 -9.44 -2.03 -6.44
CA VAL A 330 -9.08 -3.29 -5.80
C VAL A 330 -9.86 -3.40 -4.50
N ILE A 331 -10.61 -4.49 -4.31
CA ILE A 331 -11.44 -4.75 -3.12
C ILE A 331 -10.98 -6.07 -2.52
N LYS A 332 -10.47 -6.04 -1.28
CA LYS A 332 -9.92 -7.19 -0.58
C LYS A 332 -10.54 -7.37 0.79
N ASN A 333 -10.73 -8.62 1.21
CA ASN A 333 -11.05 -9.00 2.59
C ASN A 333 -12.29 -8.28 3.18
N PHE A 334 -13.19 -7.84 2.30
CA PHE A 334 -14.31 -6.95 2.61
C PHE A 334 -15.59 -7.74 2.84
N GLN A 335 -16.49 -7.25 3.70
CA GLN A 335 -17.84 -7.80 3.84
C GLN A 335 -18.92 -6.78 3.52
N ALA A 336 -19.99 -7.21 2.84
CA ALA A 336 -21.14 -6.35 2.56
C ALA A 336 -22.45 -7.09 2.85
N THR A 337 -23.48 -6.36 3.28
CA THR A 337 -24.82 -6.92 3.53
C THR A 337 -25.88 -5.87 3.22
N ASP A 338 -27.02 -6.26 2.68
CA ASP A 338 -28.06 -5.31 2.23
C ASP A 338 -27.52 -4.28 1.22
N ILE A 339 -27.26 -4.75 0.00
CA ILE A 339 -26.67 -3.94 -1.08
C ILE A 339 -27.38 -4.13 -2.43
N GLY A 340 -27.43 -3.09 -3.25
CA GLY A 340 -27.72 -3.22 -4.66
C GLY A 340 -26.56 -3.92 -5.38
N LYS A 341 -25.42 -3.23 -5.48
CA LYS A 341 -24.20 -3.71 -6.16
C LYS A 341 -22.98 -3.48 -5.28
N LEU A 342 -22.01 -4.39 -5.25
CA LEU A 342 -20.74 -4.11 -4.56
C LEU A 342 -19.90 -3.08 -5.32
N TYR A 343 -19.82 -3.18 -6.64
CA TYR A 343 -19.00 -2.31 -7.48
C TYR A 343 -19.67 -2.01 -8.81
N ARG A 344 -19.58 -0.74 -9.26
CA ARG A 344 -20.01 -0.31 -10.59
C ARG A 344 -18.95 0.56 -11.27
N SER A 345 -18.56 0.16 -12.49
CA SER A 345 -17.89 1.04 -13.45
C SER A 345 -18.92 2.00 -14.05
N CYS A 346 -18.69 3.31 -13.99
CA CYS A 346 -19.65 4.31 -14.45
C CYS A 346 -20.08 4.09 -15.91
N GLY A 347 -21.35 3.78 -16.13
CA GLY A 347 -21.85 3.36 -17.44
C GLY A 347 -22.30 4.50 -18.35
N ASN A 348 -22.61 5.68 -17.81
CA ASN A 348 -23.17 6.85 -18.51
C ASN A 348 -22.39 8.16 -18.23
N CYS A 349 -21.23 8.09 -17.58
CA CYS A 349 -20.34 9.23 -17.38
C CYS A 349 -20.01 9.93 -18.71
N SER A 350 -20.09 11.27 -18.72
CA SER A 350 -19.83 12.12 -19.90
C SER A 350 -18.47 11.88 -20.54
N LYS A 351 -17.45 11.52 -19.74
CA LYS A 351 -16.17 11.00 -20.19
C LYS A 351 -16.01 9.56 -19.74
N GLN A 352 -15.81 8.67 -20.71
CA GLN A 352 -15.64 7.23 -20.49
C GLN A 352 -14.18 6.80 -20.53
N TYR A 353 -13.91 5.69 -19.85
CA TYR A 353 -12.58 5.08 -19.72
C TYR A 353 -12.70 3.56 -19.71
N ALA A 354 -11.63 2.86 -20.10
CA ALA A 354 -11.45 1.47 -19.72
C ALA A 354 -11.06 1.40 -18.23
N ARG A 355 -11.82 0.64 -17.44
CA ARG A 355 -11.64 0.53 -15.98
C ARG A 355 -11.40 -0.92 -15.57
N THR A 356 -10.46 -1.14 -14.65
CA THR A 356 -10.19 -2.48 -14.10
C THR A 356 -10.73 -2.59 -12.68
N VAL A 357 -11.32 -3.74 -12.34
CA VAL A 357 -11.65 -4.10 -10.96
C VAL A 357 -11.07 -5.47 -10.58
N VAL A 358 -10.54 -5.56 -9.36
CA VAL A 358 -10.05 -6.82 -8.77
C VAL A 358 -10.74 -7.03 -7.43
N VAL A 359 -11.43 -8.17 -7.26
CA VAL A 359 -12.18 -8.52 -6.05
C VAL A 359 -11.60 -9.81 -5.46
N GLN A 360 -11.18 -9.79 -4.19
CA GLN A 360 -10.49 -10.92 -3.55
C GLN A 360 -10.96 -11.14 -2.12
N GLY A 361 -11.42 -12.35 -1.78
CA GLY A 361 -11.74 -12.70 -0.39
C GLY A 361 -12.93 -11.91 0.16
N VAL A 362 -13.93 -11.64 -0.69
CA VAL A 362 -15.10 -10.81 -0.33
C VAL A 362 -16.29 -11.69 0.04
N THR A 363 -16.97 -11.31 1.13
CA THR A 363 -18.23 -11.93 1.55
C THR A 363 -19.41 -10.98 1.33
N VAL A 364 -20.45 -11.43 0.64
CA VAL A 364 -21.71 -10.68 0.48
C VAL A 364 -22.86 -11.46 1.09
N THR A 365 -23.54 -10.87 2.06
CA THR A 365 -24.74 -11.45 2.69
C THR A 365 -25.99 -10.84 2.06
N VAL A 366 -27.00 -11.66 1.75
CA VAL A 366 -28.27 -11.17 1.20
C VAL A 366 -29.06 -10.35 2.23
N PRO A 367 -29.88 -9.36 1.81
CA PRO A 367 -30.22 -9.00 0.43
C PRO A 367 -29.05 -8.42 -0.38
N ALA A 368 -28.90 -8.91 -1.61
CA ALA A 368 -27.90 -8.45 -2.58
C ALA A 368 -28.45 -8.63 -4.01
N LYS A 369 -28.14 -7.74 -4.95
CA LYS A 369 -28.51 -7.94 -6.38
C LYS A 369 -27.33 -8.45 -7.21
N SER A 370 -26.18 -7.77 -7.13
CA SER A 370 -24.96 -8.20 -7.81
C SER A 370 -23.67 -7.78 -7.09
N LEU A 371 -22.54 -8.38 -7.49
CA LEU A 371 -21.22 -7.96 -7.02
C LEU A 371 -20.63 -6.91 -7.97
N VAL A 372 -20.27 -7.29 -9.20
CA VAL A 372 -19.52 -6.42 -10.13
C VAL A 372 -20.32 -6.10 -11.39
N GLY A 373 -20.48 -4.81 -11.70
CA GLY A 373 -21.03 -4.33 -12.97
C GLY A 373 -19.99 -3.59 -13.82
N ILE A 374 -19.54 -4.19 -14.92
CA ILE A 374 -18.56 -3.62 -15.87
C ILE A 374 -19.16 -3.26 -17.23
N ASN A 375 -18.43 -2.46 -18.02
CA ASN A 375 -18.80 -2.06 -19.39
C ASN A 375 -17.76 -2.56 -20.42
N PRO A 376 -17.77 -3.83 -20.85
CA PRO A 376 -16.70 -4.41 -21.68
C PRO A 376 -16.51 -3.70 -23.04
N ASN A 377 -17.55 -3.07 -23.58
CA ASN A 377 -17.48 -2.28 -24.81
C ASN A 377 -16.63 -1.00 -24.68
N LEU A 378 -16.34 -0.57 -23.45
CA LEU A 378 -15.43 0.54 -23.14
C LEU A 378 -14.02 0.04 -22.76
N GLY A 379 -13.78 -1.27 -22.78
CA GLY A 379 -12.51 -1.89 -22.42
C GLY A 379 -12.42 -2.41 -20.99
N ASP A 380 -13.49 -2.32 -20.20
CA ASP A 380 -13.47 -2.73 -18.78
C ASP A 380 -13.07 -4.20 -18.57
N ARG A 381 -12.47 -4.48 -17.42
CA ARG A 381 -12.11 -5.83 -16.96
C ARG A 381 -12.40 -6.02 -15.48
N ALA A 382 -12.85 -7.20 -15.12
CA ALA A 382 -13.03 -7.67 -13.75
C ALA A 382 -12.28 -8.97 -13.52
N THR A 383 -11.64 -9.10 -12.36
CA THR A 383 -11.06 -10.36 -11.88
C THR A 383 -11.58 -10.63 -10.47
N LEU A 384 -12.24 -11.77 -10.23
CA LEU A 384 -12.81 -12.11 -8.92
C LEU A 384 -12.26 -13.45 -8.41
N SER A 385 -11.98 -13.52 -7.10
CA SER A 385 -11.48 -14.73 -6.43
C SER A 385 -11.88 -14.77 -4.95
N GLY A 386 -12.03 -15.97 -4.39
CA GLY A 386 -12.39 -16.15 -2.98
C GLY A 386 -13.73 -15.48 -2.60
N ILE A 387 -14.72 -15.55 -3.49
CA ILE A 387 -16.03 -14.93 -3.28
C ILE A 387 -16.91 -15.86 -2.44
N THR A 388 -17.52 -15.31 -1.39
CA THR A 388 -18.54 -15.99 -0.59
C THR A 388 -19.86 -15.22 -0.66
N VAL A 389 -20.96 -15.90 -0.96
CA VAL A 389 -22.33 -15.36 -0.90
C VAL A 389 -23.10 -16.08 0.20
N VAL A 390 -23.66 -15.34 1.15
CA VAL A 390 -24.34 -15.87 2.35
C VAL A 390 -25.84 -15.62 2.26
N GLY A 391 -26.64 -16.66 2.50
CA GLY A 391 -28.10 -16.65 2.50
C GLY A 391 -28.77 -16.74 1.12
N ASP A 392 -28.01 -16.66 0.02
CA ASP A 392 -28.54 -16.83 -1.34
C ASP A 392 -28.69 -18.31 -1.73
N THR A 393 -29.57 -19.02 -1.04
CA THR A 393 -29.92 -20.42 -1.37
C THR A 393 -30.41 -20.59 -2.80
N SER A 394 -30.96 -19.52 -3.40
CA SER A 394 -31.46 -19.50 -4.77
C SER A 394 -30.43 -19.15 -5.85
N ARG A 395 -29.20 -18.80 -5.47
CA ARG A 395 -28.11 -18.36 -6.36
C ARG A 395 -28.52 -17.25 -7.36
N LYS A 396 -29.34 -16.29 -6.90
CA LYS A 396 -29.82 -15.14 -7.68
C LYS A 396 -28.85 -13.97 -7.73
N VAL A 397 -27.90 -13.86 -6.79
CA VAL A 397 -26.90 -12.80 -6.75
C VAL A 397 -25.96 -12.95 -7.94
N ALA A 398 -25.97 -11.97 -8.85
CA ALA A 398 -25.11 -11.99 -10.02
C ALA A 398 -23.66 -11.62 -9.65
N ILE A 399 -22.73 -12.56 -9.81
CA ILE A 399 -21.32 -12.36 -9.44
C ILE A 399 -20.63 -11.33 -10.34
N CYS A 400 -20.92 -11.37 -11.64
CA CYS A 400 -20.47 -10.36 -12.60
C CYS A 400 -21.57 -10.09 -13.64
N GLU A 401 -21.77 -8.82 -13.95
CA GLU A 401 -22.74 -8.32 -14.92
C GLU A 401 -22.02 -7.43 -15.93
N GLU A 402 -22.33 -7.64 -17.21
CA GLU A 402 -21.79 -6.83 -18.30
C GLU A 402 -22.88 -5.90 -18.82
N TYR A 403 -22.48 -4.65 -19.05
CA TYR A 403 -23.32 -3.60 -19.59
C TYR A 403 -22.72 -3.03 -20.88
N ARG A 404 -23.57 -2.48 -21.75
CA ARG A 404 -23.16 -1.55 -22.79
C ARG A 404 -23.09 -0.15 -22.16
N GLY A 405 -21.88 0.31 -21.88
CA GLY A 405 -21.62 1.69 -21.48
C GLY A 405 -21.82 2.67 -22.64
N VAL A 406 -22.27 3.87 -22.31
CA VAL A 406 -22.70 4.95 -23.23
C VAL A 406 -22.16 6.31 -22.74
N THR A 407 -22.29 7.34 -23.56
CA THR A 407 -21.97 8.74 -23.20
C THR A 407 -23.23 9.61 -22.99
N SER A 408 -24.41 9.04 -23.22
CA SER A 408 -25.72 9.66 -22.97
C SER A 408 -26.79 8.56 -22.89
N GLY A 409 -27.81 8.76 -22.04
CA GLY A 409 -28.85 7.77 -21.77
C GLY A 409 -28.41 6.65 -20.82
N GLU A 410 -29.30 5.67 -20.64
CA GLU A 410 -29.09 4.59 -19.66
C GLU A 410 -28.25 3.41 -20.19
N PRO A 411 -27.28 2.89 -19.41
CA PRO A 411 -26.50 1.71 -19.79
C PRO A 411 -27.36 0.45 -19.74
N THR A 412 -27.37 -0.33 -20.82
CA THR A 412 -28.15 -1.57 -20.91
C THR A 412 -27.33 -2.78 -20.49
N LYS A 413 -27.91 -3.68 -19.66
CA LYS A 413 -27.29 -4.97 -19.33
C LYS A 413 -27.27 -5.85 -20.59
N VAL A 414 -26.12 -6.44 -20.91
CA VAL A 414 -25.92 -7.30 -22.09
C VAL A 414 -25.61 -8.75 -21.73
N ALA A 415 -24.95 -9.02 -20.60
CA ALA A 415 -24.66 -10.37 -20.15
C ALA A 415 -24.52 -10.47 -18.62
N SER A 416 -24.39 -11.69 -18.10
CA SER A 416 -24.02 -11.99 -16.72
C SER A 416 -23.39 -13.38 -16.65
N GLY A 417 -22.44 -13.56 -15.73
CA GLY A 417 -21.65 -14.78 -15.60
C GLY A 417 -20.17 -14.54 -15.90
N PRO A 418 -19.37 -15.61 -16.01
CA PRO A 418 -17.96 -15.52 -16.38
C PRO A 418 -17.79 -15.20 -17.87
N SER A 419 -16.73 -14.47 -18.22
CA SER A 419 -16.39 -14.15 -19.61
C SER A 419 -14.91 -13.75 -19.74
N ALA A 420 -14.46 -13.36 -20.94
CA ALA A 420 -13.15 -12.74 -21.16
C ALA A 420 -12.99 -11.36 -20.49
N ALA A 421 -14.08 -10.71 -20.08
CA ALA A 421 -14.09 -9.47 -19.32
C ALA A 421 -14.45 -9.67 -17.83
N CYS A 422 -15.29 -10.65 -17.52
CA CYS A 422 -15.66 -11.10 -16.17
C CYS A 422 -14.84 -12.36 -15.78
N GLY A 423 -13.57 -12.18 -15.41
CA GLY A 423 -12.66 -13.28 -15.08
C GLY A 423 -12.87 -13.85 -13.68
N TYR A 424 -13.58 -14.97 -13.56
CA TYR A 424 -13.66 -15.77 -12.33
C TYR A 424 -14.04 -17.22 -12.65
N ASP A 425 -13.75 -18.14 -11.72
CA ASP A 425 -14.26 -19.51 -11.77
C ASP A 425 -15.61 -19.61 -11.01
N PRO A 426 -16.73 -19.94 -11.66
CA PRO A 426 -18.01 -20.13 -10.98
C PRO A 426 -18.01 -21.26 -9.94
N ALA A 427 -17.17 -22.29 -10.10
CA ALA A 427 -17.07 -23.38 -9.14
C ALA A 427 -16.33 -22.98 -7.85
N ALA A 428 -15.52 -21.91 -7.91
CA ALA A 428 -14.81 -21.34 -6.77
C ALA A 428 -15.66 -20.34 -5.96
N VAL A 429 -16.89 -20.03 -6.39
CA VAL A 429 -17.81 -19.18 -5.63
C VAL A 429 -18.50 -20.00 -4.55
N VAL A 430 -18.28 -19.63 -3.30
CA VAL A 430 -18.83 -20.33 -2.13
C VAL A 430 -20.20 -19.76 -1.80
N TYR A 431 -21.24 -20.59 -1.78
CA TYR A 431 -22.57 -20.23 -1.29
C TYR A 431 -22.79 -20.87 0.09
N ARG A 432 -23.32 -20.14 1.07
CA ARG A 432 -23.57 -20.60 2.45
C ARG A 432 -24.95 -20.20 2.95
#